data_AF-A0A814ZXZ7-F1
#
_entry.id   AF-A0A814ZXZ7-F1
#
_cell.length_a   1.000
_cell.length_b   1.000
_cell.length_c   1.000
_cell.angle_alpha   90.00
_cell.angle_beta   90.00
_cell.angle_gamma   90.00
#
_symmetry.space_group_name_H-M   'P 1'
#
loop_
_entity.id
_entity.type
_entity.pdbx_description
1 polymer ?
#
loop_
_entity_poly.entity_id
_entity_poly.type
_entity_poly.pdbx_seq_one_letter_code
_entity_poly.pdbx_strand_id
1 'polypeptide(L)'
;MQMKTCEYILHHLLPPVRHACLLVPELTLSILTSSHPLWHVPYEEAMTKLDRSDPWWAFLWPGSQGLSRYLLDNKSLIRGRHVLDIGCGCGASAIAAKMAGAMNVIANDIDKDALIATCHNARLNNITIDKYSSDNILENSLLTFKKNTIDMLIIGDMCYDDQLAKQILNLIIVARQYRIHVLLADPGRYSFKSIVFNQLNDKMKCTCEYPIVDRDYIESDFKTIQIWTT
;
A
#
# COMPACT_ATOMS: atom_id res chain seq x y z
N MET A 1 -30.77 -5.09 -9.92
CA MET A 1 -29.51 -5.17 -10.69
C MET A 1 -28.53 -5.96 -9.83
N GLN A 2 -27.89 -7.01 -10.36
CA GLN A 2 -26.95 -7.82 -9.59
C GLN A 2 -25.66 -7.03 -9.39
N MET A 3 -25.18 -6.94 -8.15
CA MET A 3 -23.97 -6.19 -7.82
C MET A 3 -22.76 -6.78 -8.55
N LYS A 4 -21.89 -5.94 -9.13
CA LYS A 4 -20.66 -6.41 -9.80
C LYS A 4 -19.68 -6.94 -8.76
N THR A 5 -19.06 -8.08 -9.02
CA THR A 5 -17.96 -8.59 -8.18
C THR A 5 -16.69 -7.75 -8.40
N CYS A 6 -15.79 -7.69 -7.42
CA CYS A 6 -14.48 -7.05 -7.59
C CYS A 6 -13.70 -7.66 -8.78
N GLU A 7 -13.77 -8.99 -8.94
CA GLU A 7 -13.20 -9.68 -10.10
C GLU A 7 -13.75 -9.16 -11.44
N TYR A 8 -15.07 -8.92 -11.52
CA TYR A 8 -15.67 -8.35 -12.72
C TYR A 8 -15.12 -6.95 -13.01
N ILE A 9 -14.98 -6.10 -12.00
CA ILE A 9 -14.42 -4.75 -12.14
C ILE A 9 -12.98 -4.83 -12.66
N LEU A 10 -12.14 -5.68 -12.06
CA LEU A 10 -10.74 -5.85 -12.44
C LEU A 10 -10.58 -6.40 -13.86
N HIS A 11 -11.42 -7.35 -14.27
CA HIS A 11 -11.33 -7.95 -15.61
C HIS A 11 -11.93 -7.09 -16.72
N HIS A 12 -12.96 -6.30 -16.43
CA HIS A 12 -13.76 -5.64 -17.47
C HIS A 12 -13.75 -4.12 -17.42
N LEU A 13 -13.44 -3.52 -16.27
CA LEU A 13 -13.46 -2.07 -16.09
C LEU A 13 -12.08 -1.47 -15.81
N LEU A 14 -11.10 -2.27 -15.42
CA LEU A 14 -9.74 -1.80 -15.12
C LEU A 14 -8.70 -2.66 -15.85
N PRO A 15 -8.49 -2.46 -17.17
CA PRO A 15 -7.54 -3.28 -17.92
C PRO A 15 -6.12 -3.16 -17.34
N PRO A 16 -5.31 -4.25 -17.39
CA PRO A 16 -3.93 -4.22 -16.88
C PRO A 16 -3.07 -3.14 -17.54
N VAL A 17 -2.35 -2.38 -16.74
CA VAL A 17 -1.38 -1.36 -17.17
C VAL A 17 0.01 -1.70 -16.64
N ARG A 18 1.03 -1.59 -17.50
CA ARG A 18 2.44 -1.90 -17.18
C ARG A 18 3.35 -0.67 -17.16
N HIS A 19 2.88 0.45 -17.71
CA HIS A 19 3.69 1.66 -17.93
C HIS A 19 2.87 2.95 -17.77
N ALA A 20 1.81 2.93 -16.95
CA ALA A 20 1.29 4.20 -16.45
C ALA A 20 2.45 4.91 -15.72
N CYS A 21 2.46 6.24 -15.71
CA CYS A 21 3.54 7.09 -15.20
C CYS A 21 3.80 6.84 -13.70
N LEU A 22 4.41 5.71 -13.38
CA LEU A 22 4.53 5.11 -12.07
C LEU A 22 6.01 4.87 -11.81
N LEU A 23 6.43 5.01 -10.55
CA LEU A 23 7.81 4.72 -10.14
C LEU A 23 8.19 3.24 -10.34
N VAL A 24 7.22 2.37 -10.63
CA VAL A 24 7.37 0.91 -10.66
C VAL A 24 7.00 0.29 -12.01
N PRO A 25 7.76 0.57 -13.09
CA PRO A 25 7.49 0.03 -14.43
C PRO A 25 7.63 -1.50 -14.52
N GLU A 26 8.22 -2.14 -13.51
CA GLU A 26 8.29 -3.60 -13.43
C GLU A 26 6.94 -4.25 -13.14
N LEU A 27 5.99 -3.51 -12.56
CA LEU A 27 4.70 -4.04 -12.12
C LEU A 27 3.63 -3.85 -13.20
N THR A 28 2.86 -4.90 -13.46
CA THR A 28 1.61 -4.85 -14.23
C THR A 28 0.43 -4.88 -13.28
N LEU A 29 -0.41 -3.84 -13.27
CA LEU A 29 -1.50 -3.69 -12.30
C LEU A 29 -2.81 -3.36 -13.01
N SER A 30 -3.92 -3.91 -12.55
CA SER A 30 -5.28 -3.49 -12.91
C SER A 30 -5.72 -2.44 -11.90
N ILE A 31 -5.54 -1.18 -12.26
CA ILE A 31 -5.81 0.00 -11.44
C ILE A 31 -6.46 1.09 -12.29
N LEU A 32 -7.16 2.01 -11.65
CA LEU A 32 -7.66 3.22 -12.27
C LEU A 32 -6.50 4.19 -12.48
N THR A 33 -6.36 4.67 -13.71
CA THR A 33 -5.34 5.66 -14.11
C THR A 33 -6.00 6.76 -14.90
N SER A 34 -5.29 7.87 -15.10
CA SER A 34 -5.77 8.98 -15.93
C SER A 34 -6.02 8.65 -17.39
N SER A 35 -5.55 7.51 -17.87
CA SER A 35 -5.90 7.02 -19.22
C SER A 35 -7.31 6.43 -19.30
N HIS A 36 -7.96 6.16 -18.16
CA HIS A 36 -9.26 5.50 -18.10
C HIS A 36 -10.42 6.51 -18.08
N PRO A 37 -11.52 6.30 -18.85
CA PRO A 37 -12.66 7.23 -18.86
C PRO A 37 -13.28 7.50 -17.49
N LEU A 38 -13.26 6.52 -16.58
CA LEU A 38 -13.77 6.71 -15.21
C LEU A 38 -12.93 7.69 -14.38
N TRP A 39 -11.70 8.01 -14.79
CA TRP A 39 -10.87 9.02 -14.13
C TRP A 39 -11.43 10.43 -14.30
N HIS A 40 -12.11 10.69 -15.42
CA HIS A 40 -12.54 12.02 -15.81
C HIS A 40 -14.01 12.32 -15.49
N VAL A 41 -14.72 11.37 -14.88
CA VAL A 41 -16.10 11.59 -14.43
C VAL A 41 -16.12 11.96 -12.94
N PRO A 42 -17.17 12.66 -12.46
CA PRO A 42 -17.30 12.97 -11.04
C PRO A 42 -17.20 11.71 -10.16
N TYR A 43 -16.67 11.87 -8.94
CA TYR A 43 -16.46 10.77 -8.00
C TYR A 43 -17.71 9.89 -7.85
N GLU A 44 -18.88 10.48 -7.60
CA GLU A 44 -20.14 9.75 -7.44
C GLU A 44 -20.53 8.92 -8.68
N GLU A 45 -20.22 9.42 -9.88
CA GLU A 45 -20.47 8.70 -11.13
C GLU A 45 -19.49 7.53 -11.31
N ALA A 46 -18.20 7.74 -10.99
CA ALA A 46 -17.21 6.69 -11.00
C ALA A 46 -17.58 5.57 -10.01
N MET A 47 -18.00 5.94 -8.80
CA MET A 47 -18.44 5.01 -7.75
C MET A 47 -19.66 4.21 -8.17
N THR A 48 -20.64 4.88 -8.78
CA THR A 48 -21.84 4.21 -9.34
C THR A 48 -21.47 3.21 -10.43
N LYS A 49 -20.53 3.55 -11.31
CA LYS A 49 -20.08 2.65 -12.39
C LYS A 49 -19.26 1.46 -11.88
N LEU A 50 -18.44 1.69 -10.86
CA LEU A 50 -17.68 0.66 -10.15
C LEU A 50 -18.56 -0.15 -9.19
N ASP A 51 -19.76 0.33 -8.87
CA ASP A 51 -20.70 -0.33 -7.94
C ASP A 51 -20.09 -0.53 -6.54
N ARG A 52 -19.37 0.49 -6.05
CA ARG A 52 -18.66 0.53 -4.76
C ARG A 52 -18.70 1.93 -4.17
N SER A 53 -18.78 2.05 -2.85
CA SER A 53 -18.78 3.37 -2.18
C SER A 53 -17.39 4.00 -2.20
N ASP A 54 -16.34 3.21 -1.96
CA ASP A 54 -14.97 3.71 -1.78
C ASP A 54 -13.89 2.66 -2.21
N PRO A 55 -13.71 2.41 -3.52
CA PRO A 55 -12.77 1.43 -4.06
C PRO A 55 -11.34 1.99 -4.04
N TRP A 56 -10.82 2.37 -2.86
CA TRP A 56 -9.45 2.88 -2.73
C TRP A 56 -8.39 1.91 -3.23
N TRP A 57 -8.71 0.60 -3.21
CA TRP A 57 -7.92 -0.48 -3.80
C TRP A 57 -7.79 -0.41 -5.32
N ALA A 58 -8.64 0.36 -6.00
CA ALA A 58 -8.53 0.56 -7.44
C ALA A 58 -7.38 1.51 -7.80
N PHE A 59 -6.79 2.22 -6.83
CA PHE A 59 -5.73 3.18 -7.08
C PHE A 59 -4.38 2.65 -6.62
N LEU A 60 -3.32 3.14 -7.27
CA LEU A 60 -1.95 2.98 -6.78
C LEU A 60 -1.49 4.30 -6.15
N TRP A 61 -1.66 4.37 -4.83
CA TRP A 61 -1.36 5.53 -4.02
C TRP A 61 0.14 5.86 -3.95
N PRO A 62 0.56 7.14 -3.86
CA PRO A 62 1.96 7.55 -3.95
C PRO A 62 2.86 6.88 -2.90
N GLY A 63 2.41 6.78 -1.64
CA GLY A 63 3.15 6.06 -0.61
C GLY A 63 3.51 4.63 -1.04
N SER A 64 2.53 3.87 -1.53
CA SER A 64 2.75 2.51 -2.02
C SER A 64 3.61 2.45 -3.29
N GLN A 65 3.57 3.46 -4.17
CA GLN A 65 4.50 3.58 -5.30
C GLN A 65 5.94 3.73 -4.84
N GLY A 66 6.20 4.71 -3.97
CA GLY A 66 7.55 4.97 -3.45
C GLY A 66 8.07 3.80 -2.64
N LEU A 67 7.24 3.16 -1.83
CA LEU A 67 7.60 1.99 -1.05
C LEU A 67 7.97 0.81 -1.96
N SER A 68 7.16 0.54 -2.97
CA SER A 68 7.42 -0.52 -3.94
C SER A 68 8.74 -0.29 -4.69
N ARG A 69 8.99 0.94 -5.14
CA ARG A 69 10.26 1.34 -5.77
C ARG A 69 11.43 1.13 -4.82
N TYR A 70 11.31 1.61 -3.58
CA TYR A 70 12.35 1.49 -2.56
C TYR A 70 12.74 0.03 -2.30
N LEU A 71 11.76 -0.87 -2.19
CA LEU A 71 12.01 -2.30 -1.98
C LEU A 71 12.73 -2.94 -3.16
N LEU A 72 12.36 -2.60 -4.40
CA LEU A 72 12.99 -3.12 -5.60
C LEU A 72 14.43 -2.61 -5.78
N ASP A 73 14.71 -1.37 -5.35
CA ASP A 73 16.06 -0.79 -5.37
C ASP A 73 16.94 -1.34 -4.24
N ASN A 74 16.34 -1.72 -3.11
CA ASN A 74 17.04 -2.14 -1.89
C ASN A 74 16.76 -3.59 -1.52
N LYS A 75 16.85 -4.52 -2.48
CA LYS A 75 16.48 -5.94 -2.28
C LYS A 75 17.17 -6.61 -1.08
N SER A 76 18.41 -6.23 -0.76
CA SER A 76 19.14 -6.77 0.39
C SER A 76 18.44 -6.49 1.73
N LEU A 77 17.65 -5.43 1.82
CA LEU A 77 16.90 -5.05 3.01
C LEU A 77 15.79 -6.06 3.34
N ILE A 78 15.15 -6.64 2.32
CA ILE A 78 13.93 -7.45 2.47
C ILE A 78 14.13 -8.93 2.13
N ARG A 79 15.22 -9.28 1.42
CA ARG A 79 15.49 -10.66 1.02
C ARG A 79 15.54 -11.61 2.22
N GLY A 80 14.75 -12.67 2.16
CA GLY A 80 14.65 -13.69 3.20
C GLY A 80 13.80 -13.29 4.41
N ARG A 81 13.20 -12.09 4.45
CA ARG A 81 12.35 -11.64 5.56
C ARG A 81 10.91 -12.08 5.42
N HIS A 82 10.24 -12.22 6.56
CA HIS A 82 8.80 -12.33 6.67
C HIS A 82 8.18 -10.93 6.81
N VAL A 83 7.34 -10.56 5.85
CA VAL A 83 6.86 -9.20 5.64
C VAL A 83 5.35 -9.14 5.86
N LEU A 84 4.90 -8.14 6.60
CA LEU A 84 3.49 -7.77 6.70
C LEU A 84 3.28 -6.43 5.98
N ASP A 85 2.43 -6.43 4.95
CA ASP A 85 1.96 -5.26 4.21
C ASP A 85 0.57 -4.88 4.74
N ILE A 86 0.46 -3.82 5.54
CA ILE A 86 -0.81 -3.34 6.09
C ILE A 86 -1.40 -2.26 5.19
N GLY A 87 -2.71 -2.37 4.92
CA GLY A 87 -3.41 -1.49 3.98
C GLY A 87 -2.93 -1.76 2.56
N CYS A 88 -2.84 -3.04 2.17
CA CYS A 88 -2.17 -3.42 0.92
C CYS A 88 -2.88 -2.89 -0.34
N GLY A 89 -4.17 -2.55 -0.29
CA GLY A 89 -4.90 -1.92 -1.39
C GLY A 89 -4.80 -2.72 -2.69
N CYS A 90 -4.24 -2.12 -3.74
CA CYS A 90 -4.00 -2.80 -5.03
C CYS A 90 -2.87 -3.83 -5.02
N GLY A 91 -2.09 -3.92 -3.93
CA GLY A 91 -1.09 -4.96 -3.71
C GLY A 91 0.33 -4.64 -4.19
N ALA A 92 0.59 -3.41 -4.66
CA ALA A 92 1.87 -3.08 -5.28
C ALA A 92 3.08 -3.34 -4.35
N SER A 93 3.00 -2.93 -3.09
CA SER A 93 4.05 -3.10 -2.08
C SER A 93 4.28 -4.57 -1.75
N ALA A 94 3.22 -5.36 -1.53
CA ALA A 94 3.31 -6.81 -1.34
C ALA A 94 3.96 -7.54 -2.54
N ILE A 95 3.57 -7.17 -3.77
CA ILE A 95 4.14 -7.75 -5.00
C ILE A 95 5.63 -7.40 -5.11
N ALA A 96 5.97 -6.12 -4.91
CA ALA A 96 7.35 -5.64 -4.93
C ALA A 96 8.21 -6.35 -3.86
N ALA A 97 7.67 -6.58 -2.67
CA ALA A 97 8.33 -7.33 -1.61
C ALA A 97 8.68 -8.77 -2.04
N LYS A 98 7.72 -9.50 -2.64
CA LYS A 98 8.01 -10.84 -3.19
C LYS A 98 9.04 -10.79 -4.33
N MET A 99 8.92 -9.85 -5.26
CA MET A 99 9.89 -9.66 -6.35
C MET A 99 11.30 -9.32 -5.84
N ALA A 100 11.40 -8.63 -4.71
CA ALA A 100 12.66 -8.30 -4.04
C ALA A 100 13.25 -9.46 -3.22
N GLY A 101 12.52 -10.58 -3.10
CA GLY A 101 12.98 -11.81 -2.47
C GLY A 101 12.56 -11.99 -1.00
N ALA A 102 11.50 -11.31 -0.56
CA ALA A 102 10.86 -11.63 0.72
C ALA A 102 10.53 -13.13 0.80
N MET A 103 10.83 -13.76 1.94
CA MET A 103 10.55 -15.18 2.14
C MET A 103 9.04 -15.41 2.16
N ASN A 104 8.35 -14.69 3.04
CA ASN A 104 6.89 -14.73 3.16
C ASN A 104 6.33 -13.30 3.16
N VAL A 105 5.20 -13.09 2.50
CA VAL A 105 4.44 -11.85 2.52
C VAL A 105 3.01 -12.14 2.96
N ILE A 106 2.56 -11.41 3.97
CA ILE A 106 1.16 -11.30 4.35
C ILE A 106 0.65 -9.98 3.78
N ALA A 107 -0.26 -10.04 2.82
CA ALA A 107 -1.02 -8.88 2.36
C ALA A 107 -2.25 -8.71 3.24
N ASN A 108 -2.36 -7.58 3.93
CA ASN A 108 -3.45 -7.29 4.85
C ASN A 108 -4.19 -6.02 4.45
N ASP A 109 -5.51 -6.14 4.40
CA ASP A 109 -6.43 -5.02 4.25
C ASP A 109 -7.77 -5.41 4.88
N ILE A 110 -8.43 -4.50 5.57
CA ILE A 110 -9.75 -4.76 6.16
C ILE A 110 -10.82 -4.92 5.08
N ASP A 111 -10.61 -4.32 3.90
CA ASP A 111 -11.47 -4.49 2.75
C ASP A 111 -11.11 -5.79 1.99
N LYS A 112 -12.09 -6.68 1.87
CA LYS A 112 -11.93 -7.94 1.14
C LYS A 112 -11.74 -7.73 -0.35
N ASP A 113 -12.29 -6.65 -0.92
CA ASP A 113 -12.12 -6.34 -2.33
C ASP A 113 -10.68 -5.90 -2.63
N ALA A 114 -10.00 -5.26 -1.67
CA ALA A 114 -8.56 -4.98 -1.77
C ALA A 114 -7.73 -6.27 -1.81
N LEU A 115 -8.10 -7.29 -1.04
CA LEU A 115 -7.43 -8.60 -1.08
C LEU A 115 -7.63 -9.30 -2.42
N ILE A 116 -8.83 -9.19 -3.01
CA ILE A 116 -9.12 -9.71 -4.36
C ILE A 116 -8.27 -8.96 -5.41
N ALA A 117 -8.22 -7.63 -5.35
CA ALA A 117 -7.40 -6.80 -6.23
C ALA A 117 -5.91 -7.13 -6.12
N THR A 118 -5.40 -7.27 -4.89
CA THR A 118 -4.02 -7.69 -4.62
C THR A 118 -3.75 -9.07 -5.22
N CYS A 119 -4.68 -10.03 -5.07
CA CYS A 119 -4.52 -11.38 -5.64
C CYS A 119 -4.48 -11.36 -7.17
N HIS A 120 -5.39 -10.62 -7.80
CA HIS A 120 -5.43 -10.44 -9.25
C HIS A 120 -4.13 -9.81 -9.77
N ASN A 121 -3.68 -8.72 -9.14
CA ASN A 121 -2.46 -8.03 -9.52
C ASN A 121 -1.21 -8.89 -9.29
N ALA A 122 -1.17 -9.70 -8.23
CA ALA A 122 -0.06 -10.63 -8.02
C ALA A 122 0.04 -11.65 -9.16
N ARG A 123 -1.10 -12.19 -9.63
CA ARG A 123 -1.14 -13.12 -10.77
C ARG A 123 -0.65 -12.47 -12.06
N LEU A 124 -1.01 -11.21 -12.33
CA LEU A 124 -0.51 -10.47 -13.50
C LEU A 124 1.02 -10.35 -13.52
N ASN A 125 1.67 -10.41 -12.35
CA ASN A 125 3.11 -10.34 -12.21
C ASN A 125 3.78 -11.71 -12.02
N ASN A 126 3.02 -12.82 -12.17
CA ASN A 126 3.48 -14.18 -11.87
C ASN A 126 4.00 -14.35 -10.43
N ILE A 127 3.39 -13.62 -9.49
CA ILE A 127 3.71 -13.66 -8.06
C ILE A 127 2.60 -14.37 -7.29
N THR A 128 2.99 -15.18 -6.32
CA THR A 128 2.08 -15.73 -5.30
C THR A 128 2.39 -15.08 -3.96
N ILE A 129 1.37 -14.46 -3.34
CA ILE A 129 1.45 -13.96 -1.97
C ILE A 129 1.10 -15.11 -1.02
N ASP A 130 1.87 -15.25 0.06
CA ASP A 130 1.81 -16.41 0.95
C ASP A 130 0.54 -16.41 1.82
N LYS A 131 0.03 -15.23 2.16
CA LYS A 131 -1.23 -15.08 2.90
C LYS A 131 -1.94 -13.77 2.59
N TYR A 132 -3.27 -13.85 2.51
CA TYR A 132 -4.18 -12.72 2.50
C TYR A 132 -4.95 -12.68 3.82
N SER A 133 -5.07 -11.51 4.45
CA SER A 133 -5.73 -11.36 5.75
C SER A 133 -6.65 -10.15 5.77
N SER A 134 -7.90 -10.34 6.18
CA SER A 134 -8.84 -9.25 6.44
C SER A 134 -8.97 -8.89 7.93
N ASP A 135 -8.01 -9.32 8.75
CA ASP A 135 -7.99 -9.00 10.17
C ASP A 135 -7.72 -7.50 10.37
N ASN A 136 -8.41 -6.87 11.32
CA ASN A 136 -8.09 -5.52 11.76
C ASN A 136 -6.84 -5.56 12.67
N ILE A 137 -5.66 -5.49 12.03
CA ILE A 137 -4.37 -5.57 12.74
C ILE A 137 -4.11 -4.31 13.56
N LEU A 138 -4.66 -3.16 13.19
CA LEU A 138 -4.51 -1.91 13.97
C LEU A 138 -5.08 -2.06 15.39
N GLU A 139 -6.20 -2.77 15.53
CA GLU A 139 -6.80 -3.07 16.84
C GLU A 139 -6.15 -4.28 17.54
N ASN A 140 -5.52 -5.19 16.79
CA ASN A 140 -4.99 -6.47 17.30
C ASN A 140 -3.47 -6.62 17.15
N SER A 141 -2.73 -5.51 17.13
CA SER A 141 -1.30 -5.46 16.84
C SER A 141 -0.46 -6.30 17.81
N LEU A 142 -0.78 -6.26 19.11
CA LEU A 142 -0.12 -7.07 20.14
C LEU A 142 -0.24 -8.57 19.87
N LEU A 143 -1.44 -9.05 19.53
CA LEU A 143 -1.68 -10.47 19.23
C LEU A 143 -0.98 -10.89 17.95
N THR A 144 -0.96 -10.00 16.96
CA THR A 144 -0.31 -10.22 15.67
C THR A 144 1.19 -10.42 15.84
N PHE A 145 1.87 -9.51 16.54
CA PHE A 145 3.33 -9.52 16.66
C PHE A 145 3.87 -10.50 17.70
N LYS A 146 3.07 -10.85 18.72
CA LYS A 146 3.44 -11.88 19.71
C LYS A 146 3.73 -13.26 19.09
N LYS A 147 3.22 -13.54 17.89
CA LYS A 147 3.49 -14.79 17.17
C LYS A 147 4.93 -14.92 16.67
N ASN A 148 5.73 -13.83 16.70
CA ASN A 148 7.15 -13.80 16.25
C ASN A 148 7.37 -14.40 14.84
N THR A 149 6.47 -14.10 13.91
CA THR A 149 6.53 -14.61 12.52
C THR A 149 6.75 -13.51 11.48
N ILE A 150 6.95 -12.26 11.92
CA ILE A 150 7.08 -11.09 11.08
C ILE A 150 8.39 -10.40 11.45
N ASP A 151 9.25 -10.15 10.47
CA ASP A 151 10.52 -9.43 10.64
C ASP A 151 10.40 -7.97 10.20
N MET A 152 9.49 -7.69 9.27
CA MET A 152 9.32 -6.39 8.67
C MET A 152 7.84 -6.02 8.51
N LEU A 153 7.51 -4.80 8.88
CA LEU A 153 6.23 -4.16 8.66
C LEU A 153 6.41 -3.09 7.59
N ILE A 154 5.61 -3.13 6.53
CA ILE A 154 5.59 -2.10 5.50
C ILE A 154 4.21 -1.40 5.50
N ILE A 155 4.21 -0.08 5.42
CA ILE A 155 3.02 0.77 5.49
C ILE A 155 3.10 1.81 4.36
N GLY A 156 2.21 1.70 3.38
CA GLY A 156 2.12 2.65 2.27
C GLY A 156 0.88 3.52 2.39
N ASP A 157 1.05 4.83 2.46
CA ASP A 157 -0.02 5.82 2.25
C ASP A 157 -1.22 5.76 3.22
N MET A 158 -1.04 5.26 4.44
CA MET A 158 -2.13 5.11 5.41
C MET A 158 -2.34 6.31 6.35
N CYS A 159 -1.50 7.35 6.33
CA CYS A 159 -1.61 8.48 7.25
C CYS A 159 -2.48 9.63 6.68
N TYR A 160 -3.60 9.30 6.06
CA TYR A 160 -4.50 10.26 5.38
C TYR A 160 -5.49 10.95 6.32
N ASP A 161 -5.74 10.41 7.51
CA ASP A 161 -6.52 11.07 8.57
C ASP A 161 -5.88 10.92 9.95
N ASP A 162 -6.30 11.78 10.89
CA ASP A 162 -5.72 11.85 12.24
C ASP A 162 -6.00 10.63 13.11
N GLN A 163 -7.15 9.97 12.95
CA GLN A 163 -7.48 8.77 13.72
C GLN A 163 -6.60 7.62 13.25
N LEU A 164 -6.49 7.42 11.94
CA LEU A 164 -5.65 6.38 11.37
C LEU A 164 -4.16 6.63 11.65
N ALA A 165 -3.69 7.87 11.55
CA ALA A 165 -2.31 8.23 11.92
C ALA A 165 -1.97 7.88 13.38
N LYS A 166 -2.91 8.05 14.33
CA LYS A 166 -2.73 7.62 15.73
C LYS A 166 -2.66 6.10 15.87
N GLN A 167 -3.48 5.37 15.13
CA GLN A 167 -3.43 3.90 15.10
C GLN A 167 -2.12 3.39 14.50
N ILE A 168 -1.64 4.01 13.42
CA ILE A 168 -0.34 3.72 12.81
C ILE A 168 0.80 4.02 13.79
N LEU A 169 0.78 5.16 14.49
CA LEU A 169 1.77 5.45 15.52
C LEU A 169 1.82 4.33 16.59
N ASN A 170 0.67 3.91 17.11
CA ASN A 170 0.60 2.82 18.09
C ASN A 170 1.13 1.50 17.51
N LEU A 171 0.76 1.16 16.28
CA LEU A 171 1.25 -0.01 15.57
C LEU A 171 2.79 -0.01 15.49
N ILE A 172 3.40 1.11 15.12
CA ILE A 172 4.85 1.26 15.02
C ILE A 172 5.51 1.11 16.39
N ILE A 173 4.94 1.70 17.44
CA ILE A 173 5.46 1.56 18.82
C ILE A 173 5.46 0.09 19.23
N VAL A 174 4.38 -0.65 18.99
CA VAL A 174 4.29 -2.07 19.32
C VAL A 174 5.25 -2.89 18.46
N ALA A 175 5.31 -2.66 17.14
CA ALA A 175 6.23 -3.34 16.23
C ALA A 175 7.70 -3.24 16.72
N ARG A 176 8.12 -2.04 17.14
CA ARG A 176 9.47 -1.81 17.69
C ARG A 176 9.73 -2.56 19.00
N GLN A 177 8.73 -2.72 19.88
CA GLN A 177 8.87 -3.53 21.09
C GLN A 177 9.18 -5.00 20.78
N TYR A 178 8.66 -5.51 19.66
CA TYR A 178 8.92 -6.86 19.15
C TYR A 178 10.13 -6.93 18.19
N ARG A 179 10.91 -5.84 18.06
CA ARG A 179 12.06 -5.73 17.15
C ARG A 179 11.72 -5.94 15.67
N ILE A 180 10.47 -5.66 15.29
CA ILE A 180 10.04 -5.65 13.90
C ILE A 180 10.54 -4.37 13.26
N HIS A 181 11.21 -4.50 12.12
CA HIS A 181 11.70 -3.36 11.35
C HIS A 181 10.54 -2.73 10.57
N VAL A 182 10.36 -1.42 10.67
CA VAL A 182 9.25 -0.72 10.00
C VAL A 182 9.77 0.11 8.84
N LEU A 183 9.12 -0.03 7.69
CA LEU A 183 9.20 0.94 6.59
C LEU A 183 7.83 1.61 6.40
N LEU A 184 7.82 2.93 6.38
CA LEU A 184 6.64 3.73 6.15
C LEU A 184 6.88 4.70 5.00
N ALA A 185 5.94 4.76 4.06
CA ALA A 185 5.98 5.71 2.95
C ALA A 185 4.77 6.64 3.01
N ASP A 186 5.03 7.94 2.94
CA ASP A 186 3.99 8.98 2.94
C ASP A 186 4.47 10.20 2.13
N PRO A 187 3.59 10.91 1.40
CA PRO A 187 3.92 12.11 0.63
C PRO A 187 4.15 13.37 1.50
N GLY A 188 4.09 13.23 2.82
CA GLY A 188 4.30 14.30 3.79
C GLY A 188 2.99 14.96 4.21
N ARG A 189 1.92 14.17 4.36
CA ARG A 189 0.60 14.61 4.82
C ARG A 189 0.68 15.23 6.22
N TYR A 190 -0.27 16.11 6.51
CA TYR A 190 -0.35 16.79 7.80
C TYR A 190 -0.50 15.79 8.95
N SER A 191 -1.41 14.81 8.84
CA SER A 191 -1.63 13.81 9.88
C SER A 191 -0.37 12.96 10.14
N PHE A 192 0.36 12.57 9.09
CA PHE A 192 1.68 11.93 9.24
C PHE A 192 2.67 12.81 10.01
N LYS A 193 2.88 14.05 9.56
CA LYS A 193 3.86 14.97 10.15
C LYS A 193 3.53 15.31 11.61
N SER A 194 2.28 15.67 11.86
CA SER A 194 1.84 16.20 13.15
C SER A 194 1.75 15.13 14.23
N ILE A 195 1.45 13.88 13.87
CA ILE A 195 1.20 12.78 14.81
C ILE A 195 2.36 11.78 14.80
N VAL A 196 2.64 11.15 13.66
CA VAL A 196 3.61 10.04 13.60
C VAL A 196 5.04 10.58 13.70
N PHE A 197 5.42 11.49 12.80
CA PHE A 197 6.78 12.02 12.75
C PHE A 197 7.14 12.77 14.05
N ASN A 198 6.29 13.68 14.53
CA ASN A 198 6.57 14.43 15.76
C ASN A 198 6.81 13.54 16.99
N GLN A 199 6.11 12.40 17.10
CA GLN A 199 6.26 11.49 18.24
C GLN A 199 7.44 10.52 18.09
N LEU A 200 7.93 10.31 16.87
CA LEU A 200 8.99 9.37 16.53
C LEU A 200 10.22 10.02 15.87
N ASN A 201 10.35 11.35 15.93
CA ASN A 201 11.37 12.10 15.19
C ASN A 201 12.81 11.63 15.48
N ASP A 202 13.09 11.25 16.73
CA ASP A 202 14.38 10.71 17.17
C ASP A 202 14.54 9.20 16.89
N LYS A 203 13.46 8.53 16.48
CA LYS A 203 13.34 7.07 16.33
C LYS A 203 13.08 6.63 14.90
N MET A 204 12.86 7.56 13.98
CA MET A 204 12.66 7.29 12.57
C MET A 204 13.59 8.14 11.73
N LYS A 205 14.11 7.57 10.65
CA LYS A 205 15.00 8.22 9.70
C LYS A 205 14.36 8.24 8.32
N CYS A 206 14.31 9.40 7.68
CA CYS A 206 14.03 9.48 6.24
C CYS A 206 15.25 8.92 5.50
N THR A 207 15.04 7.88 4.70
CA THR A 207 16.11 7.14 4.01
C THR A 207 16.16 7.47 2.53
N CYS A 208 15.04 7.85 1.94
CA CYS A 208 14.91 8.09 0.52
C CYS A 208 13.70 9.00 0.26
N GLU A 209 13.78 9.78 -0.80
CA GLU A 209 12.64 10.50 -1.37
C GLU A 209 12.55 10.20 -2.86
N TYR A 210 11.34 9.94 -3.35
CA TYR A 210 11.05 9.78 -4.76
C TYR A 210 10.16 10.93 -5.26
N PRO A 211 10.35 11.44 -6.49
CA PRO A 211 9.42 12.41 -7.06
C PRO A 211 8.06 11.76 -7.32
N ILE A 212 6.97 12.49 -7.09
CA ILE A 212 5.65 12.09 -7.59
C ILE A 212 5.65 12.37 -9.10
N VAL A 213 5.65 11.29 -9.89
CA VAL A 213 5.72 11.33 -11.35
C VAL A 213 4.35 11.34 -12.01
N ASP A 214 3.32 10.90 -11.29
CA ASP A 214 1.93 10.95 -11.76
C ASP A 214 1.32 12.32 -11.44
N ARG A 215 1.15 13.15 -12.47
CA ARG A 215 0.58 14.50 -12.33
C ARG A 215 -0.93 14.49 -12.24
N ASP A 216 -1.56 13.37 -12.56
CA ASP A 216 -3.01 13.26 -12.50
C ASP A 216 -3.47 12.84 -11.10
N TYR A 217 -2.55 12.60 -10.17
CA TYR A 217 -2.81 12.26 -8.77
C TYR A 217 -3.85 13.19 -8.11
N ILE A 218 -4.83 12.56 -7.45
CA ILE A 218 -5.99 13.22 -6.83
C ILE A 218 -5.56 14.26 -5.76
N GLU A 219 -4.41 14.07 -5.09
CA GLU A 219 -3.85 15.05 -4.13
C GLU A 219 -2.59 15.74 -4.71
N SER A 220 -2.78 16.50 -5.80
CA SER A 220 -1.71 17.12 -6.60
C SER A 220 -0.74 18.08 -5.87
N ASP A 221 -0.98 18.37 -4.59
CA ASP A 221 -0.19 19.34 -3.81
C ASP A 221 1.16 18.79 -3.33
N PHE A 222 1.34 17.48 -3.35
CA PHE A 222 2.58 16.83 -2.92
C PHE A 222 3.58 16.68 -4.08
N LYS A 223 4.87 16.85 -3.78
CA LYS A 223 5.96 16.78 -4.78
C LYS A 223 6.80 15.52 -4.69
N THR A 224 6.93 14.98 -3.48
CA THR A 224 7.78 13.82 -3.21
C THR A 224 7.06 12.82 -2.31
N ILE A 225 7.50 11.58 -2.38
CA ILE A 225 7.15 10.49 -1.47
C ILE A 225 8.34 10.25 -0.58
N GLN A 226 8.15 10.28 0.73
CA GLN A 226 9.22 10.11 1.71
C GLN A 226 9.18 8.70 2.29
N ILE A 227 10.33 8.03 2.32
CA ILE A 227 10.48 6.68 2.87
C ILE A 227 11.20 6.75 4.22
N TRP A 228 10.52 6.30 5.25
CA TRP A 228 10.98 6.34 6.63
C TRP A 228 11.21 4.95 7.18
N THR A 229 12.27 4.80 7.98
CA THR A 229 12.61 3.57 8.68
C THR A 229 12.78 3.79 10.18
N THR A 230 12.41 2.81 10.99
CA THR A 230 12.74 2.74 12.44
C THR A 230 14.09 2.09 12.72
#